data_AF-A0A382YXV3-F1
#
_entry.id   AF-A0A382YXV3-F1
#
_cell.length_a   1.000
_cell.length_b   1.000
_cell.length_c   1.000
_cell.angle_alpha   90.00
_cell.angle_beta   90.00
_cell.angle_gamma   90.00
#
_symmetry.space_group_name_H-M   'P 1'
#
loop_
_entity.id
_entity.type
_entity.pdbx_description
1 polymer ?
#
loop_
_entity_poly.entity_id
_entity_poly.type
_entity_poly.pdbx_seq_one_letter_code
_entity_poly.pdbx_strand_id
1 'polypeptide(L)'
;MASQLHLEENMDLAFERGDLTAPKGHALLYFRESGGYGKLYATYVVVLPISIDLVKYMPPFLANQVPQVNAQELSAFAFPPMPEEVGGQSSLEALATTRGDDLIFGGVVSPNQVQDMLVQVNDLVQEYAQRYQSYIEGAIPTMSVDDSRDPENLGGQGVKEVLFELMGERDRLAELAKLIGQLRFAVE
;
A
#
# COMPACT_ATOMS: atom_id res chain seq x y z
N MET A 1 2.19 40.28 -18.07
CA MET A 1 1.91 39.33 -16.97
C MET A 1 0.76 38.43 -17.38
N ALA A 2 1.04 37.47 -18.26
CA ALA A 2 0.08 36.45 -18.66
C ALA A 2 0.57 35.16 -18.01
N SER A 3 -0.06 34.79 -16.90
CA SER A 3 0.22 33.56 -16.18
C SER A 3 -0.12 32.38 -17.09
N GLN A 4 0.92 31.65 -17.49
CA GLN A 4 0.79 30.34 -18.08
C GLN A 4 0.25 29.41 -16.98
N LEU A 5 -1.02 29.04 -17.11
CA LEU A 5 -1.58 27.88 -16.42
C LEU A 5 -0.83 26.65 -16.94
N HIS A 6 0.11 26.16 -16.13
CA HIS A 6 0.54 24.77 -16.23
C HIS A 6 -0.70 23.92 -15.98
N LEU A 7 -1.24 23.35 -17.05
CA LEU A 7 -2.09 22.18 -16.95
C LEU A 7 -1.15 21.04 -16.57
N GLU A 8 -0.98 20.80 -15.28
CA GLU A 8 -0.61 19.45 -14.85
C GLU A 8 -1.77 18.57 -15.32
N GLU A 9 -1.55 17.77 -16.36
CA GLU A 9 -2.41 16.62 -16.62
C GLU A 9 -2.24 15.71 -15.41
N ASN A 10 -3.07 15.94 -14.41
CA ASN A 10 -3.35 14.97 -13.37
C ASN A 10 -3.87 13.73 -14.14
N MET A 11 -3.02 12.72 -14.35
CA MET A 11 -3.51 11.42 -14.78
C MET A 11 -4.55 11.04 -13.74
N ASP A 12 -5.81 11.03 -14.14
CA ASP A 12 -6.92 10.68 -13.28
C ASP A 12 -7.28 9.24 -13.64
N LEU A 13 -7.21 8.32 -12.68
CA LEU A 13 -7.62 6.93 -12.90
C LEU A 13 -9.03 6.89 -13.48
N ALA A 14 -9.17 6.29 -14.66
CA ALA A 14 -10.46 6.10 -15.30
C ALA A 14 -11.16 4.86 -14.75
N PHE A 15 -11.89 5.02 -13.64
CA PHE A 15 -12.73 3.97 -13.07
C PHE A 15 -13.94 3.71 -13.97
N GLU A 16 -14.02 2.51 -14.55
CA GLU A 16 -15.23 2.03 -15.21
C GLU A 16 -16.15 1.29 -14.23
N ARG A 17 -15.57 0.69 -13.19
CA ARG A 17 -16.28 0.09 -12.06
C ARG A 17 -15.53 0.36 -10.78
N GLY A 18 -16.26 0.71 -9.72
CA GLY A 18 -15.71 1.04 -8.42
C GLY A 18 -16.14 2.44 -8.00
N ASP A 19 -15.57 2.92 -6.90
CA ASP A 19 -15.78 4.27 -6.41
C ASP A 19 -14.41 4.94 -6.27
N LEU A 20 -14.22 6.06 -6.97
CA LEU A 20 -12.99 6.85 -6.93
C LEU A 20 -12.66 7.34 -5.51
N THR A 21 -13.68 7.52 -4.67
CA THR A 21 -13.57 8.01 -3.29
C THR A 21 -13.51 6.89 -2.26
N ALA A 22 -13.84 5.66 -2.66
CA ALA A 22 -13.78 4.46 -1.82
C ALA A 22 -13.19 3.27 -2.59
N PRO A 23 -11.93 3.38 -3.08
CA PRO A 23 -11.26 2.29 -3.77
C PRO A 23 -11.09 1.08 -2.84
N LYS A 24 -11.15 -0.12 -3.43
CA LYS A 24 -11.24 -1.36 -2.65
C LYS A 24 -9.90 -1.91 -2.16
N GLY A 25 -8.80 -1.39 -2.69
CA GLY A 25 -7.45 -1.90 -2.46
C GLY A 25 -7.03 -2.98 -3.45
N HIS A 26 -7.90 -3.33 -4.40
CA HIS A 26 -7.59 -4.25 -5.48
C HIS A 26 -8.39 -3.94 -6.74
N ALA A 27 -7.71 -3.98 -7.89
CA ALA A 27 -8.29 -3.57 -9.16
C ALA A 27 -7.78 -4.41 -10.34
N LEU A 28 -8.64 -4.62 -11.33
CA LEU A 28 -8.22 -5.00 -12.67
C LEU A 28 -7.86 -3.73 -13.45
N LEU A 29 -6.59 -3.59 -13.79
CA LEU A 29 -6.09 -2.51 -14.62
C LEU A 29 -5.89 -3.04 -16.04
N TYR A 30 -6.60 -2.46 -17.00
CA TYR A 30 -6.54 -2.93 -18.39
C TYR A 30 -6.26 -1.80 -19.37
N PHE A 31 -5.67 -2.18 -20.50
CA PHE A 31 -5.21 -1.29 -21.55
C PHE A 31 -5.72 -1.79 -22.90
N ARG A 32 -5.81 -0.87 -23.85
CA ARG A 32 -6.15 -1.19 -25.24
C ARG A 32 -4.94 -1.02 -26.14
N GLU A 33 -4.71 -1.97 -27.02
CA GLU A 33 -3.68 -1.84 -28.04
C GLU A 33 -3.96 -0.67 -29.00
N SER A 34 -2.93 0.12 -29.30
CA SER A 34 -3.00 1.18 -30.32
C SER A 34 -3.30 0.60 -31.70
N GLY A 35 -4.17 1.25 -32.48
CA GLY A 35 -4.45 0.86 -33.87
C GLY A 35 -5.86 0.35 -34.19
N GLY A 36 -6.88 0.63 -33.36
CA GLY A 36 -8.30 0.38 -33.68
C GLY A 36 -9.00 -0.53 -32.66
N TYR A 37 -9.69 -1.59 -33.13
CA TYR A 37 -10.26 -2.66 -32.30
C TYR A 37 -9.17 -3.58 -31.74
N GLY A 38 -8.13 -2.97 -31.18
CA GLY A 38 -6.93 -3.63 -30.69
C GLY A 38 -7.21 -4.57 -29.53
N LYS A 39 -6.29 -5.51 -29.29
CA LYS A 39 -6.36 -6.46 -28.19
C LYS A 39 -6.40 -5.73 -26.84
N LEU A 40 -6.93 -6.42 -25.83
CA LEU A 40 -6.90 -5.93 -24.46
C LEU A 40 -5.75 -6.60 -23.73
N TYR A 41 -5.07 -5.81 -22.91
CA TYR A 41 -4.03 -6.29 -22.02
C TYR A 41 -4.42 -5.91 -20.59
N ALA A 42 -4.21 -6.79 -19.62
CA ALA A 42 -4.56 -6.49 -18.24
C ALA A 42 -3.53 -7.00 -17.23
N THR A 43 -3.47 -6.31 -16.10
CA THR A 43 -2.76 -6.70 -14.90
C THR A 43 -3.68 -6.54 -13.69
N TYR A 44 -3.29 -7.14 -12.57
CA TYR A 44 -4.03 -7.06 -11.32
C TYR A 44 -3.25 -6.23 -10.30
N VAL A 45 -3.86 -5.14 -9.84
CA VAL A 45 -3.28 -4.22 -8.85
C VAL A 45 -3.73 -4.63 -7.46
N VAL A 46 -2.80 -4.67 -6.52
CA VAL A 46 -3.06 -4.94 -5.09
C VAL A 46 -2.37 -3.86 -4.26
N VAL A 47 -3.12 -3.28 -3.33
CA VAL A 47 -2.62 -2.43 -2.25
C VAL A 47 -2.85 -3.16 -0.95
N LEU A 48 -1.77 -3.47 -0.25
CA LEU A 48 -1.81 -4.23 1.00
C LEU A 48 -2.41 -3.36 2.11
N PRO A 49 -3.45 -3.83 2.82
CA PRO A 49 -4.06 -3.09 3.92
C PRO A 49 -3.20 -3.09 5.20
N ILE A 50 -2.14 -3.90 5.23
CA ILE A 50 -1.25 -4.07 6.39
C ILE A 50 0.18 -3.93 5.90
N SER A 51 0.95 -3.05 6.54
CA SER A 51 2.37 -2.88 6.24
C SER A 51 3.12 -4.19 6.50
N ILE A 52 3.82 -4.67 5.47
CA ILE A 52 4.71 -5.82 5.59
C ILE A 52 6.16 -5.34 5.72
N ASP A 53 6.86 -5.87 6.72
CA ASP A 53 8.32 -5.77 6.80
C ASP A 53 8.91 -7.01 6.17
N LEU A 54 9.29 -6.90 4.88
CA LEU A 54 9.83 -8.04 4.14
C LEU A 54 11.11 -8.60 4.77
N VAL A 55 11.89 -7.78 5.48
CA VAL A 55 13.13 -8.22 6.13
C VAL A 55 12.85 -9.35 7.14
N LYS A 56 11.69 -9.33 7.81
CA LYS A 56 11.28 -10.37 8.76
C LYS A 56 11.05 -11.74 8.10
N TYR A 57 10.80 -11.77 6.80
CA TYR A 57 10.49 -12.98 6.04
C TYR A 57 11.62 -13.40 5.10
N MET A 58 12.70 -12.62 5.05
CA MET A 58 13.85 -12.93 4.22
C MET A 58 14.84 -13.84 4.96
N PRO A 59 15.36 -14.90 4.30
CA PRO A 59 16.45 -15.67 4.85
C PRO A 59 17.67 -14.77 5.17
N PRO A 60 18.37 -14.97 6.31
CA PRO A 60 19.45 -14.09 6.76
C PRO A 60 20.57 -13.88 5.73
N PHE A 61 20.79 -14.87 4.85
CA PHE A 61 21.82 -14.80 3.82
C PHE A 61 21.47 -13.87 2.64
N LEU A 62 20.20 -13.46 2.50
CA LEU A 62 19.75 -12.51 1.46
C LEU A 62 19.71 -11.07 1.95
N ALA A 63 19.84 -10.82 3.26
CA ALA A 63 19.73 -9.48 3.85
C ALA A 63 20.72 -8.45 3.25
N ASN A 64 21.90 -8.91 2.81
CA ASN A 64 22.92 -8.04 2.20
C ASN A 64 22.74 -7.84 0.68
N GLN A 65 21.81 -8.55 0.06
CA GLN A 65 21.55 -8.50 -1.39
C GLN A 65 20.25 -7.79 -1.73
N VAL A 66 19.46 -7.42 -0.72
CA VAL A 66 18.23 -6.68 -0.93
C VAL A 66 18.62 -5.27 -1.35
N PRO A 67 18.18 -4.78 -2.53
CA PRO A 67 18.17 -3.35 -2.78
C PRO A 67 17.50 -2.65 -1.60
N GLN A 68 17.80 -1.38 -1.35
CA GLN A 68 16.99 -0.59 -0.42
C GLN A 68 15.60 -0.38 -1.06
N VAL A 69 14.79 -1.44 -1.10
CA VAL A 69 13.44 -1.39 -1.66
C VAL A 69 12.63 -0.53 -0.73
N ASN A 70 12.07 0.56 -1.26
CA ASN A 70 11.27 1.46 -0.46
C ASN A 70 10.03 0.68 0.03
N ALA A 71 9.68 0.78 1.31
CA ALA A 71 8.52 0.09 1.88
C ALA A 71 7.20 0.43 1.15
N GLN A 72 7.13 1.60 0.50
CA GLN A 72 6.00 1.98 -0.38
C GLN A 72 5.90 1.15 -1.66
N GLU A 73 7.01 0.70 -2.25
CA GLU A 73 6.99 -0.19 -3.42
C GLU A 73 6.52 -1.61 -3.05
N LEU A 74 6.58 -1.94 -1.76
CA LEU A 74 6.19 -3.24 -1.24
C LEU A 74 4.73 -3.28 -0.78
N SER A 75 4.14 -2.12 -0.51
CA SER A 75 2.74 -2.01 -0.06
C SER A 75 1.75 -1.94 -1.22
N ALA A 76 2.19 -1.64 -2.45
CA ALA A 76 1.34 -1.67 -3.64
C ALA A 76 2.10 -2.18 -4.86
N PHE A 77 1.50 -3.11 -5.60
CA PHE A 77 2.13 -3.70 -6.79
C PHE A 77 1.09 -4.20 -7.80
N ALA A 78 1.53 -4.36 -9.05
CA ALA A 78 0.79 -5.02 -10.12
C ALA A 78 1.37 -6.41 -10.40
N PHE A 79 0.50 -7.39 -10.64
CA PHE A 79 0.90 -8.74 -11.03
C PHE A 79 -0.03 -9.34 -12.11
N PRO A 80 0.50 -9.82 -13.24
CA PRO A 80 1.91 -9.73 -13.66
C PRO A 80 2.36 -8.27 -13.89
N PRO A 81 3.63 -7.92 -13.66
CA PRO A 81 4.09 -6.53 -13.79
C PRO A 81 3.99 -6.00 -15.23
N MET A 82 4.09 -6.89 -16.22
CA MET A 82 3.71 -6.60 -17.60
C MET A 82 2.26 -7.05 -17.82
N PRO A 83 1.36 -6.19 -18.30
CA PRO A 83 0.00 -6.58 -18.65
C PRO A 83 -0.02 -7.69 -19.70
N GLU A 84 -0.84 -8.71 -19.48
CA GLU A 84 -0.98 -9.88 -20.36
C GLU A 84 -2.19 -9.74 -21.26
N GLU A 85 -2.15 -10.35 -22.45
CA GLU A 85 -3.31 -10.38 -23.34
C GLU A 85 -4.47 -11.11 -22.66
N VAL A 86 -5.63 -10.46 -22.62
CA VAL A 86 -6.85 -10.99 -22.01
C VAL A 86 -7.98 -11.08 -23.04
N GLY A 87 -9.07 -11.73 -22.62
CA GLY A 87 -10.31 -11.77 -23.40
C GLY A 87 -10.93 -10.39 -23.62
N GLY A 88 -12.10 -10.36 -24.26
CA GLY A 88 -12.81 -9.11 -24.51
C GLY A 88 -13.30 -8.40 -23.24
N GLN A 89 -13.70 -7.15 -23.40
CA GLN A 89 -14.17 -6.25 -22.33
C GLN A 89 -15.22 -6.92 -21.41
N SER A 90 -16.17 -7.63 -22.00
CA SER A 90 -17.24 -8.33 -21.25
C SER A 90 -16.71 -9.38 -20.27
N SER A 91 -15.58 -10.03 -20.59
CA SER A 91 -14.95 -10.99 -19.68
C SER A 91 -14.27 -10.31 -18.50
N LEU A 92 -13.63 -9.15 -18.74
CA LEU A 92 -13.04 -8.33 -17.68
C LEU A 92 -14.12 -7.78 -16.74
N GLU A 93 -15.20 -7.24 -17.28
CA GLU A 93 -16.34 -6.74 -16.50
C GLU A 93 -16.97 -7.84 -15.65
N ALA A 94 -17.17 -9.04 -16.21
CA ALA A 94 -17.70 -10.19 -15.49
C ALA A 94 -16.75 -10.64 -14.37
N LEU A 95 -15.43 -10.63 -14.61
CA LEU A 95 -14.43 -10.98 -13.62
C LEU A 95 -14.40 -9.96 -12.47
N ALA A 96 -14.31 -8.67 -12.79
CA ALA A 96 -14.36 -7.57 -11.82
C ALA A 96 -15.64 -7.63 -10.98
N THR A 97 -16.77 -7.94 -11.63
CA THR A 97 -18.06 -8.08 -10.95
C THR A 97 -18.10 -9.23 -9.98
N THR A 98 -17.66 -10.41 -10.41
CA THR A 98 -17.70 -11.65 -9.62
C THR A 98 -16.79 -11.56 -8.41
N ARG A 99 -15.62 -10.95 -8.56
CA ARG A 99 -14.64 -10.78 -7.47
C ARG A 99 -14.96 -9.59 -6.58
N GLY A 100 -15.76 -8.65 -7.08
CA GLY A 100 -16.01 -7.39 -6.41
C GLY A 100 -14.81 -6.46 -6.46
N ASP A 101 -14.03 -6.49 -7.53
CA ASP A 101 -12.85 -5.64 -7.74
C ASP A 101 -13.27 -4.28 -8.34
N ASP A 102 -12.35 -3.32 -8.30
CA ASP A 102 -12.43 -2.13 -9.17
C ASP A 102 -11.98 -2.49 -10.59
N LEU A 103 -12.50 -1.80 -11.60
CA LEU A 103 -12.10 -1.92 -13.00
C LEU A 103 -11.63 -0.56 -13.49
N ILE A 104 -10.38 -0.50 -13.93
CA ILE A 104 -9.72 0.74 -14.29
C ILE A 104 -9.18 0.63 -15.71
N PHE A 105 -9.51 1.63 -16.54
CA PHE A 105 -8.92 1.78 -17.87
C PHE A 105 -7.61 2.56 -17.77
N GLY A 106 -6.49 1.88 -18.02
CA GLY A 106 -5.14 2.44 -17.98
C GLY A 106 -4.72 3.17 -19.25
N GLY A 107 -5.56 3.19 -20.28
CA GLY A 107 -5.30 3.91 -21.53
C GLY A 107 -4.88 3.00 -22.68
N VAL A 108 -4.17 3.60 -23.65
CA VAL A 108 -3.77 2.95 -24.90
C VAL A 108 -2.29 2.62 -24.85
N VAL A 109 -1.93 1.39 -25.21
CA VAL A 109 -0.55 0.86 -25.15
C VAL A 109 -0.12 0.29 -26.49
N SER A 110 1.20 0.18 -26.69
CA SER A 110 1.80 -0.55 -27.80
C SER A 110 2.65 -1.70 -27.25
N PRO A 111 2.37 -2.97 -27.57
CA PRO A 111 3.15 -4.12 -27.10
C PRO A 111 4.63 -4.07 -27.49
N ASN A 112 4.97 -3.27 -28.51
CA ASN A 112 6.35 -3.06 -28.94
C ASN A 112 7.12 -2.09 -28.02
N GLN A 113 6.43 -1.34 -27.17
CA GLN A 113 6.96 -0.32 -26.25
C GLN A 113 6.90 -0.82 -24.80
N VAL A 114 7.60 -1.93 -24.54
CA VAL A 114 7.65 -2.61 -23.23
C VAL A 114 8.02 -1.66 -22.08
N GLN A 115 9.00 -0.77 -22.29
CA GLN A 115 9.46 0.14 -21.23
C GLN A 115 8.38 1.15 -20.87
N ASP A 116 7.72 1.74 -21.86
CA ASP A 116 6.66 2.72 -21.65
C ASP A 116 5.46 2.09 -20.93
N MET A 117 5.10 0.86 -21.29
CA MET A 117 4.05 0.10 -20.60
C MET A 117 4.38 -0.16 -19.14
N LEU A 118 5.63 -0.53 -18.82
CA LEU A 118 6.05 -0.77 -17.44
C LEU A 118 6.02 0.52 -16.61
N VAL A 119 6.47 1.64 -17.18
CA VAL A 119 6.40 2.96 -16.51
C VAL A 119 4.94 3.31 -16.24
N GLN A 120 4.08 3.20 -17.25
CA GLN A 120 2.66 3.52 -17.13
C GLN A 120 1.94 2.66 -16.08
N VAL A 121 2.22 1.36 -16.02
CA VAL A 121 1.65 0.48 -14.98
C VAL A 121 2.10 0.92 -13.60
N ASN A 122 3.38 1.23 -13.41
CA ASN A 122 3.89 1.67 -12.11
C ASN A 122 3.25 2.99 -11.67
N ASP A 123 3.12 3.96 -12.58
CA ASP A 123 2.49 5.25 -12.27
C ASP A 123 1.03 5.06 -11.81
N LEU A 124 0.26 4.23 -12.53
CA LEU A 124 -1.13 3.94 -12.21
C LEU A 124 -1.28 3.14 -10.91
N VAL A 125 -0.34 2.24 -10.60
CA VAL A 125 -0.29 1.54 -9.31
C VAL A 125 -0.06 2.52 -8.17
N GLN A 126 0.88 3.45 -8.32
CA GLN A 126 1.18 4.45 -7.29
C GLN A 126 -0.02 5.39 -7.07
N GLU A 127 -0.68 5.81 -8.14
CA GLU A 127 -1.86 6.66 -8.04
C GLU A 127 -3.01 5.92 -7.33
N TYR A 128 -3.27 4.66 -7.69
CA TYR A 128 -4.31 3.85 -7.03
C TYR A 128 -3.99 3.62 -5.55
N ALA A 129 -2.72 3.38 -5.22
CA ALA A 129 -2.26 3.21 -3.85
C ALA A 129 -2.48 4.47 -3.00
N GLN A 130 -2.13 5.65 -3.53
CA GLN A 130 -2.33 6.93 -2.83
C GLN A 130 -3.80 7.20 -2.54
N ARG A 131 -4.69 6.89 -3.49
CA ARG A 131 -6.15 7.05 -3.31
C ARG A 131 -6.68 6.08 -2.26
N TYR A 132 -6.22 4.83 -2.29
CA TYR A 132 -6.59 3.84 -1.28
C TYR A 132 -6.12 4.23 0.12
N GLN A 133 -4.88 4.69 0.26
CA GLN A 133 -4.33 5.17 1.54
C GLN A 133 -5.15 6.35 2.08
N SER A 134 -5.41 7.36 1.23
CA SER A 134 -6.24 8.52 1.59
C SER A 134 -7.64 8.11 2.07
N TYR A 135 -8.27 7.13 1.39
CA TYR A 135 -9.57 6.61 1.79
C TYR A 135 -9.51 5.91 3.14
N ILE A 136 -8.53 5.02 3.35
CA ILE A 136 -8.39 4.27 4.61
C ILE A 136 -8.08 5.19 5.79
N GLU A 137 -7.22 6.19 5.61
CA GLU A 137 -6.92 7.20 6.65
C GLU A 137 -8.17 8.00 7.06
N GLY A 138 -9.09 8.26 6.11
CA GLY A 138 -10.35 8.94 6.39
C GLY A 138 -11.45 8.02 6.94
N ALA A 139 -11.50 6.77 6.49
CA ALA A 139 -12.57 5.81 6.80
C ALA A 139 -12.32 5.03 8.09
N ILE A 140 -11.06 4.74 8.39
CA ILE A 140 -10.65 4.10 9.64
C ILE A 140 -10.10 5.22 10.53
N PRO A 141 -10.75 5.54 11.66
CA PRO A 141 -10.15 6.43 12.63
C PRO A 141 -8.82 5.81 13.05
N THR A 142 -7.71 6.46 12.69
CA THR A 142 -6.40 6.05 13.14
C THR A 142 -6.47 5.95 14.67
N MET A 143 -6.42 4.74 15.23
CA MET A 143 -5.81 4.60 16.54
C MET A 143 -4.37 4.99 16.27
N SER A 144 -4.04 6.26 16.54
CA SER A 144 -2.71 6.81 16.41
C SER A 144 -1.76 5.88 17.13
N VAL A 145 -1.10 5.01 16.36
CA VAL A 145 0.21 4.50 16.74
C VAL A 145 1.07 5.73 16.62
N ASP A 146 1.12 6.49 17.71
CA ASP A 146 2.00 7.62 17.92
C ASP A 146 3.38 7.24 17.36
N ASP A 147 3.75 7.82 16.21
CA ASP A 147 5.07 7.68 15.58
C ASP A 147 6.13 8.49 16.35
N SER A 148 5.75 9.09 17.49
CA SER A 148 6.66 9.62 18.51
C SER A 148 7.14 8.50 19.45
N ARG A 149 7.55 7.34 18.91
CA ARG A 149 8.15 6.29 19.76
C ARG A 149 9.66 6.40 19.73
N ASP A 150 10.16 7.11 20.73
CA ASP A 150 11.36 6.66 21.44
C ASP A 150 11.38 5.12 21.50
N PRO A 151 12.53 4.47 21.22
CA PRO A 151 12.65 3.01 21.19
C PRO A 151 12.32 2.32 22.53
N GLU A 152 11.98 3.05 23.59
CA GLU A 152 11.56 2.52 24.89
C GLU A 152 10.07 2.19 25.02
N ASN A 153 9.21 2.51 24.05
CA ASN A 153 7.75 2.27 24.18
C ASN A 153 7.19 1.20 23.21
N LEU A 154 7.93 0.11 23.02
CA LEU A 154 7.53 -1.10 22.27
C LEU A 154 6.57 -2.02 23.05
N GLY A 155 5.76 -1.47 23.96
CA GLY A 155 4.87 -2.26 24.80
C GLY A 155 3.46 -1.71 24.81
N GLY A 156 2.62 -2.16 23.88
CA GLY A 156 1.16 -2.07 24.06
C GLY A 156 0.80 -2.62 25.45
N GLN A 157 -0.26 -2.12 26.08
CA GLN A 157 -0.63 -2.49 27.46
C GLN A 157 -0.60 -4.01 27.71
N GLY A 158 -1.03 -4.84 26.74
CA GLY A 158 -0.95 -6.30 26.84
C GLY A 158 0.47 -6.89 26.74
N VAL A 159 1.40 -6.24 26.05
CA VAL A 159 2.81 -6.68 25.97
C VAL A 159 3.55 -6.37 27.27
N LYS A 160 3.25 -5.22 27.89
CA LYS A 160 3.80 -4.88 29.22
C LYS A 160 3.33 -5.85 30.31
N GLU A 161 2.09 -6.31 30.23
CA GLU A 161 1.54 -7.31 31.16
C GLU A 161 2.24 -8.66 31.04
N VAL A 162 2.38 -9.19 29.80
CA VAL A 162 3.09 -10.45 29.53
C VAL A 162 4.58 -10.35 29.92
N LEU A 163 5.22 -9.20 29.69
CA LEU A 163 6.61 -8.98 30.13
C LEU A 163 6.73 -8.96 31.66
N PHE A 164 5.80 -8.29 32.37
CA PHE A 164 5.77 -8.31 33.83
C PHE A 164 5.56 -9.73 34.37
N GLU A 165 4.73 -10.56 33.72
CA GLU A 165 4.52 -11.96 34.10
C GLU A 165 5.75 -12.86 33.90
N LEU A 166 6.67 -12.48 33.02
CA LEU A 166 7.90 -13.24 32.73
C LEU A 166 9.11 -12.80 33.57
N MET A 167 9.04 -11.65 34.24
CA MET A 167 10.12 -11.15 35.11
C MET A 167 10.19 -11.92 36.43
N GLY A 168 11.39 -12.08 36.98
CA GLY A 168 11.58 -12.58 38.36
C GLY A 168 11.10 -11.55 39.40
N GLU A 169 10.70 -12.01 40.59
CA GLU A 169 10.14 -11.15 41.65
C GLU A 169 11.02 -9.94 41.99
N ARG A 170 12.34 -10.13 42.00
CA ARG A 170 13.31 -9.06 42.28
C ARG A 170 13.31 -7.97 41.21
N ASP A 171 13.16 -8.37 39.95
CA ASP A 171 13.21 -7.44 38.82
C ASP A 171 11.86 -6.70 38.68
N ARG A 172 10.74 -7.35 39.01
CA ARG A 172 9.43 -6.68 39.12
C ARG A 172 9.42 -5.60 40.19
N LEU A 173 10.00 -5.87 41.36
CA LEU A 173 10.09 -4.89 42.46
C LEU A 173 10.96 -3.68 42.09
N ALA A 174 12.02 -3.90 41.32
CA ALA A 174 12.88 -2.81 40.84
C ALA A 174 12.15 -1.89 39.84
N GLU A 175 11.40 -2.46 38.90
CA GLU A 175 10.59 -1.68 37.95
C GLU A 175 9.43 -0.94 38.63
N LEU A 176 8.76 -1.56 39.61
CA LEU A 176 7.73 -0.88 40.40
C LEU A 176 8.30 0.31 41.18
N ALA A 177 9.48 0.16 41.80
CA ALA A 177 10.15 1.24 42.51
C ALA A 177 10.54 2.40 41.57
N LYS A 178 10.99 2.07 40.35
CA LYS A 178 11.32 3.06 39.31
C LYS A 178 10.10 3.84 38.86
N LEU A 179 8.99 3.16 38.58
CA LEU A 179 7.72 3.79 38.17
C LEU A 179 7.14 4.68 39.28
N ILE A 180 7.17 4.25 40.54
CA ILE A 180 6.75 5.07 41.68
C ILE A 180 7.65 6.30 41.83
N GLY A 181 8.96 6.16 41.59
CA GLY A 181 9.89 7.28 41.57
C GLY A 181 9.51 8.32 40.51
N GLN A 182 9.26 7.88 39.27
CA GLN A 182 8.85 8.75 38.16
C GLN A 182 7.50 9.43 38.44
N LEU A 183 6.53 8.72 39.01
CA LEU A 183 5.24 9.28 39.42
C LEU A 183 5.41 10.36 40.50
N ARG A 184 6.27 10.13 41.49
CA ARG A 184 6.56 11.13 42.51
C ARG A 184 7.22 12.37 41.91
N PHE A 185 8.18 12.20 41.00
CA PHE A 185 8.82 13.32 40.30
C PHE A 185 7.87 14.10 39.39
N ALA A 186 6.81 13.46 38.88
CA ALA A 186 5.80 14.13 38.06
C ALA A 186 4.71 14.85 38.87
N VAL A 187 4.65 14.60 40.19
CA VAL A 187 3.68 15.21 41.13
C VAL A 187 4.31 16.34 41.94
N GLU A 188 5.64 16.37 42.07
CA GLU A 188 6.43 17.50 42.59
C GLU A 188 6.63 18.60 41.52
#